data_AF-A0A9E0LSG0-F1
#
_entry.id   AF-A0A9E0LSG0-F1
#
_cell.length_a   1.000
_cell.length_b   1.000
_cell.length_c   1.000
_cell.angle_alpha   90.00
_cell.angle_beta   90.00
_cell.angle_gamma   90.00
#
_symmetry.space_group_name_H-M   'P 1'
#
loop_
_entity.id
_entity.type
_entity.pdbx_description
1 polymer ?
#
loop_
_entity_poly.entity_id
_entity_poly.type
_entity_poly.pdbx_seq_one_letter_code
_entity_poly.pdbx_strand_id
1 'polypeptide(L)'
;MIRTAARLFLCAFVLSAVAYGEAATTFYGSTQGGPTFNRPANLSTLSGVSARYSVQPFFPNVNADCFIQSIQESGYDGIIYLYRNGFNPASPLTNLIAYDDDGPEFDIGESRIDTRALLFADNYYLVTASYNSLASGTFSNMVACEAPATRVVVGDGVFGTNQPSDYDGRIAELLGGRFKVWVTGNNFAGTPFIGRTAPLASTDSAVFYFFQPANFELLVKIVNGCALNNRYWVFYAATTNVDFYLYVDDTFDGSPAIYYHNPLGTQFATSIADSDAFATCI
;
A
#
# COMPACT_ATOMS: atom_id res chain seq x y z
N MET A 1 -73.84 -11.52 16.25
CA MET A 1 -72.62 -10.83 16.72
C MET A 1 -71.52 -11.05 15.70
N ILE A 2 -71.21 -10.03 14.90
CA ILE A 2 -70.15 -10.09 13.88
C ILE A 2 -68.83 -9.75 14.58
N ARG A 3 -67.87 -10.68 14.60
CA ARG A 3 -66.52 -10.44 15.12
C ARG A 3 -65.59 -10.15 13.94
N THR A 4 -65.28 -8.88 13.72
CA THR A 4 -64.25 -8.41 12.79
C THR A 4 -62.88 -8.69 13.42
N ALA A 5 -62.12 -9.63 12.87
CA ALA A 5 -60.74 -9.85 13.26
C ALA A 5 -59.85 -8.85 12.50
N ALA A 6 -59.40 -7.78 13.19
CA ALA A 6 -58.38 -6.88 12.68
C ALA A 6 -57.05 -7.63 12.57
N ARG A 7 -56.58 -7.87 11.34
CA ARG A 7 -55.23 -8.39 11.09
C ARG A 7 -54.24 -7.24 11.29
N LEU A 8 -53.56 -7.24 12.43
CA LEU A 8 -52.44 -6.35 12.71
C LEU A 8 -51.25 -6.84 11.86
N PHE A 9 -50.94 -6.15 10.76
CA PHE A 9 -49.70 -6.36 10.03
C PHE A 9 -48.56 -5.73 10.83
N LEU A 10 -47.81 -6.56 11.56
CA LEU A 10 -46.57 -6.14 12.20
C LEU A 10 -45.48 -6.08 11.12
N CYS A 11 -45.23 -4.89 10.57
CA CYS A 11 -44.03 -4.63 9.77
C CYS A 11 -42.81 -4.70 10.69
N ALA A 12 -42.18 -5.86 10.77
CA ALA A 12 -40.84 -5.98 11.35
C ALA A 12 -39.85 -5.31 10.39
N PHE A 13 -39.46 -4.06 10.69
CA PHE A 13 -38.25 -3.49 10.13
C PHE A 13 -37.06 -4.30 10.66
N VAL A 14 -36.60 -5.27 9.87
CA VAL A 14 -35.28 -5.84 10.06
C VAL A 14 -34.30 -4.73 9.69
N LEU A 15 -33.80 -3.99 10.68
CA LEU A 15 -32.53 -3.29 10.52
C LEU A 15 -31.47 -4.38 10.36
N SER A 16 -31.17 -4.73 9.11
CA SER A 16 -29.91 -5.38 8.80
C SER A 16 -28.83 -4.37 9.16
N ALA A 17 -28.22 -4.50 10.34
CA ALA A 17 -26.91 -3.92 10.58
C ALA A 17 -26.01 -4.53 9.50
N VAL A 18 -25.66 -3.72 8.49
CA VAL A 18 -24.63 -4.12 7.54
C VAL A 18 -23.37 -4.25 8.38
N ALA A 19 -22.92 -5.47 8.63
CA ALA A 19 -21.57 -5.70 9.11
C ALA A 19 -20.66 -5.22 7.99
N TYR A 20 -20.20 -3.97 8.07
CA TYR A 20 -19.13 -3.48 7.22
C TYR A 20 -17.91 -4.34 7.56
N GLY A 21 -17.32 -4.98 6.55
CA GLY A 21 -16.01 -5.59 6.74
C GLY A 21 -15.03 -4.50 7.16
N GLU A 22 -14.28 -4.71 8.24
CA GLU A 22 -13.22 -3.79 8.64
C GLU A 22 -12.26 -3.56 7.46
N ALA A 23 -11.91 -2.30 7.23
CA ALA A 23 -10.93 -1.95 6.22
C ALA A 23 -9.55 -2.33 6.76
N ALA A 24 -9.01 -3.45 6.31
CA ALA A 24 -7.70 -3.92 6.73
C ALA A 24 -6.70 -3.98 5.57
N THR A 25 -5.43 -3.76 5.88
CA THR A 25 -4.30 -4.04 4.99
C THR A 25 -3.15 -4.58 5.80
N THR A 26 -2.53 -5.63 5.27
CA THR A 26 -1.37 -6.26 5.87
C THR A 26 -0.13 -5.94 5.03
N PHE A 27 0.91 -5.47 5.70
CA PHE A 27 2.23 -5.24 5.16
C PHE A 27 3.15 -6.35 5.64
N TYR A 28 4.06 -6.81 4.79
CA TYR A 28 5.13 -7.73 5.15
C TYR A 28 6.47 -7.01 5.04
N GLY A 29 7.43 -7.37 5.88
CA GLY A 29 8.74 -6.73 5.85
C GLY A 29 9.79 -7.45 6.68
N SER A 30 11.00 -6.89 6.63
CA SER A 30 12.13 -7.32 7.45
C SER A 30 12.98 -6.13 7.84
N THR A 31 13.57 -6.16 9.04
CA THR A 31 14.61 -5.21 9.45
C THR A 31 16.03 -5.74 9.17
N GLN A 32 16.17 -6.99 8.71
CA GLN A 32 17.47 -7.59 8.40
C GLN A 32 18.16 -6.83 7.27
N GLY A 33 19.44 -6.46 7.48
CA GLY A 33 20.21 -5.69 6.49
C GLY A 33 19.74 -4.25 6.30
N GLY A 34 18.63 -3.84 6.93
CA GLY A 34 18.02 -2.52 6.77
C GLY A 34 18.82 -1.37 7.38
N PRO A 35 18.46 -0.11 7.04
CA PRO A 35 19.06 1.09 7.60
C PRO A 35 18.83 1.17 9.12
N THR A 36 19.62 2.02 9.79
CA THR A 36 19.50 2.24 11.24
C THR A 36 19.15 3.68 11.59
N PHE A 37 18.53 3.88 12.73
CA PHE A 37 18.23 5.19 13.31
C PHE A 37 18.27 5.13 14.84
N ASN A 38 18.45 6.28 15.50
CA ASN A 38 18.34 6.37 16.95
C ASN A 38 16.85 6.34 17.34
N ARG A 39 16.33 5.17 17.70
CA ARG A 39 14.88 5.01 17.89
C ARG A 39 14.37 5.82 19.09
N PRO A 40 13.14 6.37 19.04
CA PRO A 40 12.52 7.00 20.20
C PRO A 40 12.37 6.04 21.39
N ALA A 41 12.66 6.54 22.60
CA ALA A 41 12.28 5.85 23.84
C ALA A 41 10.83 6.15 24.25
N ASN A 42 10.32 7.31 23.81
CA ASN A 42 8.95 7.75 23.95
C ASN A 42 8.68 8.88 22.94
N LEU A 43 7.52 9.52 23.01
CA LEU A 43 7.11 10.62 22.11
C LEU A 43 7.98 11.89 22.21
N SER A 44 8.92 11.99 23.15
CA SER A 44 9.68 13.22 23.40
C SER A 44 11.18 13.03 23.58
N THR A 45 11.66 11.80 23.72
CA THR A 45 13.09 11.51 23.95
C THR A 45 13.57 10.33 23.12
N LEU A 46 14.84 10.40 22.69
CA LEU A 46 15.51 9.30 22.00
C LEU A 46 16.11 8.30 22.99
N SER A 47 16.17 7.03 22.60
CA SER A 47 16.70 5.94 23.44
C SER A 47 18.22 5.86 23.49
N GLY A 48 18.92 6.40 22.48
CA GLY A 48 20.34 6.15 22.25
C GLY A 48 20.61 4.81 21.55
N VAL A 49 19.58 4.01 21.27
CA VAL A 49 19.69 2.73 20.57
C VAL A 49 19.65 2.98 19.07
N SER A 50 20.74 2.63 18.37
CA SER A 50 20.76 2.56 16.91
C SER A 50 20.11 1.25 16.46
N ALA A 51 18.83 1.32 16.10
CA ALA A 51 18.01 0.17 15.74
C ALA A 51 17.84 0.06 14.22
N ARG A 52 17.84 -1.16 13.69
CA ARG A 52 17.44 -1.42 12.30
C ARG A 52 15.96 -1.18 12.14
N TYR A 53 15.54 -0.64 11.01
CA TYR A 53 14.13 -0.35 10.76
C TYR A 53 13.70 -0.62 9.33
N SER A 54 12.39 -0.73 9.16
CA SER A 54 11.67 -0.77 7.90
C SER A 54 10.43 0.12 8.00
N VAL A 55 10.00 0.69 6.88
CA VAL A 55 8.95 1.72 6.82
C VAL A 55 7.83 1.25 5.91
N GLN A 56 6.59 1.43 6.32
CA GLN A 56 5.39 1.09 5.57
C GLN A 56 4.46 2.29 5.53
N PRO A 57 4.43 3.03 4.41
CA PRO A 57 3.54 4.15 4.22
C PRO A 57 2.08 3.68 4.00
N PHE A 58 1.10 4.41 4.52
CA PHE A 58 -0.32 4.14 4.29
C PHE A 58 -1.21 5.36 4.58
N PHE A 59 -2.48 5.27 4.18
CA PHE A 59 -3.54 6.19 4.62
C PHE A 59 -4.91 5.50 4.52
N PRO A 60 -5.88 5.83 5.41
CA PRO A 60 -7.24 5.32 5.28
C PRO A 60 -7.96 6.05 4.13
N ASN A 61 -8.89 5.37 3.44
CA ASN A 61 -9.61 5.98 2.32
C ASN A 61 -10.62 7.08 2.73
N VAL A 62 -10.96 7.14 4.02
CA VAL A 62 -11.81 8.15 4.67
C VAL A 62 -11.30 8.34 6.10
N ASN A 63 -11.73 9.40 6.78
CA ASN A 63 -11.44 9.55 8.21
C ASN A 63 -12.03 8.34 8.97
N ALA A 64 -11.21 7.67 9.75
CA ALA A 64 -11.62 6.48 10.49
C ALA A 64 -10.75 6.28 11.73
N ASP A 65 -11.30 5.55 12.68
CA ASP A 65 -10.56 5.04 13.82
C ASP A 65 -9.86 3.74 13.41
N CYS A 66 -8.54 3.67 13.62
CA CYS A 66 -7.71 2.56 13.17
C CYS A 66 -6.79 2.07 14.28
N PHE A 67 -6.59 0.76 14.37
CA PHE A 67 -5.54 0.16 15.20
C PHE A 67 -4.47 -0.46 14.31
N ILE A 68 -3.29 -0.68 14.89
CA ILE A 68 -2.16 -1.30 14.22
C ILE A 68 -1.64 -2.44 15.07
N GLN A 69 -1.41 -3.58 14.45
CA GLN A 69 -0.85 -4.76 15.09
C GLN A 69 0.35 -5.24 14.27
N SER A 70 1.42 -5.60 14.96
CA SER A 70 2.63 -6.18 14.38
C SER A 70 2.82 -7.58 14.95
N ILE A 71 2.93 -8.57 14.08
CA ILE A 71 3.37 -9.92 14.41
C ILE A 71 4.81 -10.07 13.93
N GLN A 72 5.72 -10.35 14.84
CA GLN A 72 7.16 -10.43 14.60
C GLN A 72 7.61 -11.88 14.70
N GLU A 73 8.20 -12.38 13.63
CA GLU A 73 8.36 -13.81 13.43
C GLU A 73 9.60 -14.36 14.13
N SER A 74 9.56 -15.64 14.48
CA SER A 74 10.74 -16.38 14.99
C SER A 74 11.36 -15.77 16.25
N GLY A 75 10.56 -15.12 17.10
CA GLY A 75 11.04 -14.45 18.32
C GLY A 75 11.81 -13.17 18.06
N TYR A 76 11.59 -12.53 16.91
CA TYR A 76 12.05 -11.17 16.67
C TYR A 76 11.42 -10.22 17.70
N ASP A 77 12.30 -9.52 18.43
CA ASP A 77 11.93 -8.51 19.41
C ASP A 77 12.11 -7.10 18.83
N GLY A 78 11.00 -6.39 18.72
CA GLY A 78 10.87 -5.18 17.92
C GLY A 78 9.71 -4.32 18.41
N ILE A 79 9.63 -3.14 17.82
CA ILE A 79 8.79 -2.03 18.25
C ILE A 79 8.23 -1.34 17.02
N ILE A 80 6.98 -0.89 17.08
CA ILE A 80 6.36 -0.11 16.02
C ILE A 80 6.19 1.35 16.43
N TYR A 81 6.37 2.25 15.45
CA TYR A 81 6.18 3.68 15.57
C TYR A 81 5.27 4.16 14.44
N LEU A 82 4.32 5.03 14.77
CA LEU A 82 3.43 5.66 13.82
C LEU A 82 3.78 7.14 13.68
N TYR A 83 4.10 7.54 12.45
CA TYR A 83 4.38 8.92 12.08
C TYR A 83 3.29 9.48 11.18
N ARG A 84 3.03 10.80 11.28
CA ARG A 84 2.06 11.55 10.47
C ARG A 84 2.75 12.55 9.55
N ASN A 85 2.40 12.57 8.28
CA ASN A 85 2.88 13.48 7.23
C ASN A 85 4.38 13.41 6.89
N GLY A 86 5.17 12.60 7.59
CA GLY A 86 6.53 12.28 7.20
C GLY A 86 7.30 11.55 8.28
N PHE A 87 8.26 10.72 7.87
CA PHE A 87 9.25 10.10 8.75
C PHE A 87 10.66 10.55 8.34
N ASN A 88 11.49 10.92 9.31
CA ASN A 88 12.89 11.26 9.07
C ASN A 88 13.79 10.54 10.10
N PRO A 89 14.63 9.59 9.69
CA PRO A 89 15.51 8.85 10.61
C PRO A 89 16.60 9.74 11.25
N ALA A 90 16.89 10.91 10.69
CA ALA A 90 17.79 11.90 11.30
C ALA A 90 17.08 12.79 12.33
N SER A 91 15.74 12.83 12.32
CA SER A 91 14.91 13.57 13.27
C SER A 91 13.74 12.72 13.78
N PRO A 92 14.00 11.62 14.54
CA PRO A 92 13.00 10.58 14.81
C PRO A 92 11.83 10.99 15.71
N LEU A 93 11.90 12.15 16.36
CA LEU A 93 10.82 12.68 17.19
C LEU A 93 9.86 13.57 16.40
N THR A 94 10.29 14.08 15.24
CA THR A 94 9.43 14.89 14.38
C THR A 94 8.32 14.00 13.84
N ASN A 95 7.07 14.48 13.90
CA ASN A 95 5.88 13.80 13.36
C ASN A 95 5.49 12.46 14.01
N LEU A 96 6.20 12.02 15.05
CA LEU A 96 5.86 10.81 15.80
C LEU A 96 4.57 11.04 16.59
N ILE A 97 3.56 10.20 16.40
CA ILE A 97 2.25 10.34 17.05
C ILE A 97 1.87 9.18 17.96
N ALA A 98 2.42 7.99 17.74
CA ALA A 98 2.22 6.83 18.58
C ALA A 98 3.37 5.84 18.43
N TYR A 99 3.54 4.97 19.41
CA TYR A 99 4.47 3.85 19.37
C TYR A 99 3.99 2.81 20.37
N ASP A 100 4.35 1.56 20.14
CA ASP A 100 4.22 0.50 21.13
C ASP A 100 5.18 -0.63 20.78
N ASP A 101 5.78 -1.25 21.79
CA ASP A 101 6.58 -2.46 21.67
C ASP A 101 5.84 -3.71 22.13
N ASP A 102 4.78 -3.57 22.93
CA ASP A 102 4.06 -4.71 23.48
C ASP A 102 2.74 -4.99 22.74
N GLY A 103 2.40 -6.28 22.65
CA GLY A 103 1.08 -6.76 22.28
C GLY A 103 0.15 -6.88 23.49
N PRO A 104 -1.15 -7.18 23.29
CA PRO A 104 -2.11 -7.39 24.37
C PRO A 104 -1.75 -8.56 25.31
N GLU A 105 -0.89 -9.48 24.88
CA GLU A 105 -0.39 -10.59 25.70
C GLU A 105 0.94 -10.27 26.42
N PHE A 106 1.54 -9.08 26.22
CA PHE A 106 2.80 -8.61 26.83
C PHE A 106 4.02 -9.55 26.60
N ASP A 107 4.04 -10.23 25.46
CA ASP A 107 5.08 -11.20 25.08
C ASP A 107 5.97 -10.67 23.94
N ILE A 108 7.19 -11.23 23.83
CA ILE A 108 8.08 -10.98 22.70
C ILE A 108 7.41 -11.47 21.41
N GLY A 109 7.47 -10.64 20.37
CA GLY A 109 7.01 -11.04 19.04
C GLY A 109 5.71 -10.36 18.62
N GLU A 110 5.15 -9.48 19.44
CA GLU A 110 3.96 -8.72 19.08
C GLU A 110 4.07 -7.27 19.56
N SER A 111 3.61 -6.33 18.75
CA SER A 111 3.43 -4.93 19.17
C SER A 111 2.10 -4.39 18.68
N ARG A 112 1.42 -3.55 19.46
CA ARG A 112 0.11 -3.02 19.08
C ARG A 112 -0.05 -1.54 19.41
N ILE A 113 -0.32 -0.72 18.40
CA ILE A 113 -0.82 0.64 18.63
C ILE A 113 -2.35 0.58 18.68
N ASP A 114 -2.90 0.84 19.86
CA ASP A 114 -4.34 0.96 20.09
C ASP A 114 -5.00 2.01 19.20
N THR A 115 -6.33 1.91 19.10
CA THR A 115 -7.17 2.72 18.21
C THR A 115 -6.81 4.21 18.22
N ARG A 116 -6.53 4.74 17.03
CA ARG A 116 -6.25 6.16 16.74
C ARG A 116 -7.17 6.66 15.64
N ALA A 117 -7.66 7.88 15.81
CA ALA A 117 -8.32 8.61 14.73
C ALA A 117 -7.31 9.01 13.66
N LEU A 118 -7.40 8.40 12.48
CA LEU A 118 -6.58 8.69 11.32
C LEU A 118 -7.40 9.44 10.27
N LEU A 119 -6.82 10.49 9.69
CA LEU A 119 -7.51 11.32 8.69
C LEU A 119 -7.07 10.92 7.29
N PHE A 120 -8.01 10.87 6.34
CA PHE A 120 -7.70 10.48 4.94
C PHE A 120 -6.79 11.48 4.23
N ALA A 121 -6.73 12.72 4.72
CA ALA A 121 -5.95 13.79 4.13
C ALA A 121 -4.48 13.79 4.61
N ASP A 122 -4.15 12.94 5.59
CA ASP A 122 -2.79 12.79 6.10
C ASP A 122 -2.13 11.52 5.53
N ASN A 123 -0.81 11.56 5.43
CA ASN A 123 -0.01 10.37 5.15
C ASN A 123 0.50 9.77 6.46
N TYR A 124 0.51 8.45 6.57
CA TYR A 124 1.05 7.75 7.73
C TYR A 124 2.23 6.88 7.35
N TYR A 125 3.18 6.75 8.27
CA TYR A 125 4.35 5.89 8.12
C TYR A 125 4.44 5.00 9.34
N LEU A 126 4.21 3.70 9.14
CA LEU A 126 4.43 2.68 10.14
C LEU A 126 5.90 2.24 10.06
N VAL A 127 6.68 2.60 11.06
CA VAL A 127 8.09 2.23 11.17
C VAL A 127 8.18 1.05 12.13
N THR A 128 8.62 -0.10 11.63
CA THR A 128 8.96 -1.25 12.48
C THR A 128 10.46 -1.26 12.70
N ALA A 129 10.88 -1.31 13.95
CA ALA A 129 12.28 -1.27 14.32
C ALA A 129 12.63 -2.36 15.32
N SER A 130 13.90 -2.75 15.34
CA SER A 130 14.42 -3.66 16.37
C SER A 130 14.39 -3.02 17.75
N TYR A 131 14.09 -3.79 18.78
CA TYR A 131 14.10 -3.29 20.15
C TYR A 131 15.51 -2.91 20.61
N ASN A 132 16.53 -3.65 20.18
CA ASN A 132 17.95 -3.35 20.45
C ASN A 132 18.80 -3.34 19.18
N SER A 133 20.08 -3.00 19.29
CA SER A 133 21.00 -2.86 18.16
C SER A 133 21.45 -4.17 17.51
N LEU A 134 21.21 -5.31 18.16
CA LEU A 134 21.61 -6.65 17.68
C LEU A 134 20.44 -7.44 17.10
N ALA A 135 19.20 -7.09 17.46
CA ALA A 135 18.01 -7.75 16.94
C ALA A 135 17.69 -7.32 15.50
N SER A 136 17.11 -8.24 14.74
CA SER A 136 16.47 -7.99 13.45
C SER A 136 15.67 -9.21 13.04
N GLY A 137 14.60 -9.02 12.29
CA GLY A 137 13.76 -10.13 11.87
C GLY A 137 12.70 -9.72 10.87
N THR A 138 11.93 -10.71 10.45
CA THR A 138 10.75 -10.56 9.60
C THR A 138 9.53 -10.26 10.45
N PHE A 139 8.57 -9.56 9.86
CA PHE A 139 7.34 -9.17 10.54
C PHE A 139 6.19 -8.98 9.54
N SER A 140 4.98 -9.03 10.09
CA SER A 140 3.73 -8.71 9.41
C SER A 140 2.99 -7.64 10.21
N ASN A 141 2.65 -6.53 9.56
CA ASN A 141 1.89 -5.45 10.19
C ASN A 141 0.51 -5.36 9.59
N MET A 142 -0.52 -5.44 10.42
CA MET A 142 -1.89 -5.18 10.04
C MET A 142 -2.30 -3.78 10.49
N VAL A 143 -2.79 -2.98 9.57
CA VAL A 143 -3.54 -1.77 9.87
C VAL A 143 -5.00 -2.05 9.58
N ALA A 144 -5.86 -1.89 10.58
CA ALA A 144 -7.29 -2.12 10.47
C ALA A 144 -8.04 -0.87 10.93
N CYS A 145 -8.99 -0.43 10.11
CA CYS A 145 -9.81 0.75 10.34
C CYS A 145 -11.28 0.37 10.41
N GLU A 146 -11.99 0.97 11.35
CA GLU A 146 -13.43 0.82 11.51
C GLU A 146 -14.20 1.56 10.40
N ALA A 147 -15.48 1.24 10.26
CA ALA A 147 -16.38 1.97 9.36
C ALA A 147 -16.37 3.48 9.69
N PRO A 148 -16.43 4.38 8.67
CA PRO A 148 -16.80 4.11 7.29
C PRO A 148 -15.63 3.75 6.38
N ALA A 149 -14.43 3.47 6.91
CA ALA A 149 -13.34 3.00 6.07
C ALA A 149 -13.74 1.71 5.36
N THR A 150 -13.45 1.66 4.07
CA THR A 150 -13.63 0.47 3.24
C THR A 150 -12.30 -0.03 2.69
N ARG A 151 -11.23 0.76 2.84
CA ARG A 151 -9.87 0.39 2.43
C ARG A 151 -8.83 1.16 3.24
N VAL A 152 -7.77 0.46 3.63
CA VAL A 152 -6.48 1.08 3.96
C VAL A 152 -5.63 1.05 2.69
N VAL A 153 -5.12 2.19 2.27
CA VAL A 153 -4.36 2.34 1.02
C VAL A 153 -2.88 2.38 1.35
N VAL A 154 -2.09 1.55 0.67
CA VAL A 154 -0.63 1.57 0.76
C VAL A 154 -0.10 2.88 0.16
N GLY A 155 0.76 3.59 0.89
CA GLY A 155 1.40 4.83 0.43
C GLY A 155 2.68 4.58 -0.38
N ASP A 156 3.27 5.62 -0.96
CA ASP A 156 4.38 5.54 -1.94
C ASP A 156 5.79 5.75 -1.38
N GLY A 157 5.95 5.83 -0.05
CA GLY A 157 7.22 5.53 0.61
C GLY A 157 8.34 6.58 0.49
N VAL A 158 8.08 7.80 0.01
CA VAL A 158 9.13 8.84 -0.08
C VAL A 158 8.67 10.22 0.41
N PHE A 159 9.05 10.59 1.64
CA PHE A 159 9.23 12.00 2.05
C PHE A 159 10.46 12.11 2.97
N GLY A 160 11.53 12.76 2.51
CA GLY A 160 12.76 13.02 3.29
C GLY A 160 13.91 12.04 3.05
N THR A 161 15.15 12.52 3.13
CA THR A 161 16.36 11.77 2.80
C THR A 161 16.61 10.64 3.81
N ASN A 162 16.44 9.37 3.40
CA ASN A 162 17.40 8.25 3.53
C ASN A 162 16.74 6.86 3.65
N GLN A 163 16.92 6.08 2.57
CA GLN A 163 16.76 4.61 2.38
C GLN A 163 15.34 3.99 2.41
N PRO A 164 15.01 3.11 1.44
CA PRO A 164 13.64 2.84 1.00
C PRO A 164 12.98 1.70 1.78
N SER A 165 11.67 1.79 1.92
CA SER A 165 10.80 0.62 1.92
C SER A 165 10.96 -0.14 0.60
N ASP A 166 10.92 -1.48 0.61
CA ASP A 166 10.90 -2.28 -0.63
C ASP A 166 9.75 -1.89 -1.59
N TYR A 167 8.75 -1.17 -1.08
CA TYR A 167 7.83 -0.38 -1.88
C TYR A 167 8.41 1.03 -2.12
N ASP A 168 9.12 1.23 -3.23
CA ASP A 168 9.62 2.54 -3.64
C ASP A 168 8.80 3.16 -4.79
N GLY A 169 7.60 2.64 -5.01
CA GLY A 169 6.68 3.05 -6.06
C GLY A 169 7.11 2.63 -7.48
N ARG A 170 8.19 1.87 -7.69
CA ARG A 170 8.58 1.41 -9.05
C ARG A 170 7.65 0.35 -9.63
N ILE A 171 7.01 -0.44 -8.78
CA ILE A 171 6.16 -1.57 -9.18
C ILE A 171 4.76 -1.35 -8.61
N ALA A 172 3.76 -1.36 -9.49
CA ALA A 172 2.36 -1.50 -9.10
C ALA A 172 2.01 -2.98 -8.97
N GLU A 173 1.40 -3.35 -7.85
CA GLU A 173 0.88 -4.69 -7.60
C GLU A 173 -0.64 -4.67 -7.76
N LEU A 174 -1.13 -5.26 -8.84
CA LEU A 174 -2.55 -5.25 -9.23
C LEU A 174 -3.19 -6.63 -9.02
N LEU A 175 -4.50 -6.61 -8.78
CA LEU A 175 -5.35 -7.78 -8.49
C LEU A 175 -4.78 -8.65 -7.36
N GLY A 176 -4.45 -8.02 -6.23
CA GLY A 176 -3.93 -8.71 -5.05
C GLY A 176 -2.48 -9.19 -5.21
N GLY A 177 -1.67 -8.50 -6.02
CA GLY A 177 -0.26 -8.83 -6.25
C GLY A 177 -0.01 -9.86 -7.33
N ARG A 178 -1.06 -10.38 -7.99
CA ARG A 178 -0.92 -11.29 -9.11
C ARG A 178 -0.16 -10.66 -10.26
N PHE A 179 -0.45 -9.39 -10.57
CA PHE A 179 0.20 -8.69 -11.66
C PHE A 179 1.16 -7.62 -11.13
N LYS A 180 2.43 -7.70 -11.54
CA LYS A 180 3.44 -6.68 -11.26
C LYS A 180 3.64 -5.82 -12.50
N VAL A 181 3.54 -4.50 -12.33
CA VAL A 181 3.59 -3.53 -13.42
C VAL A 181 4.64 -2.47 -13.14
N TRP A 182 5.55 -2.22 -14.07
CA TRP A 182 6.56 -1.16 -13.92
C TRP A 182 6.86 -0.46 -15.25
N VAL A 183 7.46 0.73 -15.16
CA VAL A 183 7.77 1.55 -16.33
C VAL A 183 9.24 1.98 -16.30
N THR A 184 9.93 1.85 -17.43
CA THR A 184 11.25 2.46 -17.65
C THR A 184 11.23 3.26 -18.95
N GLY A 185 12.17 4.17 -19.15
CA GLY A 185 12.19 4.96 -20.36
C GLY A 185 13.34 5.95 -20.45
N ASN A 186 13.32 6.78 -21.50
CA ASN A 186 14.28 7.86 -21.72
C ASN A 186 13.55 9.17 -22.03
N ASN A 187 14.03 10.28 -21.46
CA ASN A 187 13.52 11.60 -21.81
C ASN A 187 14.09 12.09 -23.17
N PHE A 188 13.71 13.30 -23.61
CA PHE A 188 14.19 13.89 -24.86
C PHE A 188 15.72 14.12 -24.93
N ALA A 189 16.40 14.15 -23.78
CA ALA A 189 17.86 14.25 -23.73
C ALA A 189 18.55 12.87 -23.71
N GLY A 190 17.79 11.78 -23.85
CA GLY A 190 18.31 10.41 -23.73
C GLY A 190 18.69 10.01 -22.31
N THR A 191 18.22 10.75 -21.29
CA THR A 191 18.47 10.41 -19.89
C THR A 191 17.46 9.35 -19.45
N PRO A 192 17.90 8.22 -18.88
CA PRO A 192 17.00 7.17 -18.43
C PRO A 192 16.18 7.60 -17.21
N PHE A 193 14.95 7.10 -17.10
CA PHE A 193 14.09 7.26 -15.94
C PHE A 193 13.35 5.96 -15.61
N ILE A 194 12.81 5.90 -14.39
CA ILE A 194 11.89 4.86 -13.94
C ILE A 194 10.59 5.53 -13.53
N GLY A 195 9.47 5.04 -14.04
CA GLY A 195 8.15 5.52 -13.64
C GLY A 195 7.81 5.09 -12.22
N ARG A 196 7.05 5.92 -11.52
CA ARG A 196 6.62 5.68 -10.15
C ARG A 196 5.10 5.73 -10.04
N THR A 197 4.54 4.81 -9.29
CA THR A 197 3.10 4.68 -9.09
C THR A 197 2.59 5.74 -8.12
N ALA A 198 1.50 6.41 -8.48
CA ALA A 198 0.71 7.18 -7.55
C ALA A 198 -0.25 6.25 -6.76
N PRO A 199 -0.36 6.40 -5.43
CA PRO A 199 -1.34 5.64 -4.64
C PRO A 199 -2.77 5.93 -5.11
N LEU A 200 -3.52 4.89 -5.46
CA LEU A 200 -4.91 5.02 -5.91
C LEU A 200 -5.81 3.99 -5.22
N ALA A 201 -7.10 4.33 -5.13
CA ALA A 201 -8.13 3.48 -4.54
C ALA A 201 -8.52 2.26 -5.39
N SER A 202 -7.95 2.08 -6.59
CA SER A 202 -8.17 0.86 -7.39
C SER A 202 -7.24 -0.28 -6.98
N THR A 203 -7.72 -1.51 -7.09
CA THR A 203 -6.92 -2.74 -7.00
C THR A 203 -6.52 -3.28 -8.37
N ASP A 204 -7.14 -2.81 -9.45
CA ASP A 204 -6.96 -3.31 -10.81
C ASP A 204 -6.28 -2.31 -11.74
N SER A 205 -5.96 -1.12 -11.23
CA SER A 205 -5.42 -0.01 -12.01
C SER A 205 -4.31 0.72 -11.25
N ALA A 206 -3.37 1.28 -12.00
CA ALA A 206 -2.29 2.11 -11.49
C ALA A 206 -2.13 3.37 -12.35
N VAL A 207 -1.66 4.46 -11.75
CA VAL A 207 -1.19 5.64 -12.48
C VAL A 207 0.28 5.82 -12.19
N PHE A 208 1.07 6.14 -13.22
CA PHE A 208 2.48 6.45 -13.10
C PHE A 208 2.75 7.93 -13.38
N TYR A 209 3.66 8.50 -12.61
CA TYR A 209 4.39 9.73 -12.94
C TYR A 209 5.85 9.39 -13.22
N PHE A 210 6.53 10.18 -14.05
CA PHE A 210 7.92 9.88 -14.45
C PHE A 210 8.94 10.80 -13.79
N PHE A 211 8.61 12.08 -13.67
CA PHE A 211 9.57 13.10 -13.22
C PHE A 211 9.11 13.81 -11.95
N GLN A 212 7.83 14.21 -11.89
CA GLN A 212 7.26 14.91 -10.75
C GLN A 212 5.97 14.24 -10.28
N PRO A 213 5.78 14.01 -8.96
CA PRO A 213 4.59 13.33 -8.43
C PRO A 213 3.25 13.98 -8.80
N ALA A 214 3.25 15.30 -9.06
CA ALA A 214 2.06 16.03 -9.47
C ALA A 214 1.75 15.95 -10.99
N ASN A 215 2.62 15.33 -11.80
CA ASN A 215 2.43 15.20 -13.24
C ASN A 215 2.25 13.73 -13.64
N PHE A 216 1.00 13.29 -13.73
CA PHE A 216 0.68 11.92 -14.14
C PHE A 216 0.87 11.76 -15.66
N GLU A 217 1.52 10.66 -16.04
CA GLU A 217 2.00 10.41 -17.41
C GLU A 217 1.34 9.18 -18.03
N LEU A 218 0.89 8.22 -17.21
CA LEU A 218 0.39 6.92 -17.69
C LEU A 218 -0.67 6.36 -16.73
N LEU A 219 -1.82 5.96 -17.24
CA LEU A 219 -2.79 5.11 -16.57
C LEU A 219 -2.68 3.69 -17.13
N VAL A 220 -2.62 2.69 -16.26
CA VAL A 220 -2.64 1.26 -16.61
C VAL A 220 -3.80 0.58 -15.89
N LYS A 221 -4.46 -0.37 -16.54
CA LYS A 221 -5.52 -1.19 -15.97
C LYS A 221 -5.37 -2.64 -16.43
N ILE A 222 -5.58 -3.57 -15.50
CA ILE A 222 -5.65 -5.01 -15.76
C ILE A 222 -7.06 -5.50 -15.43
N VAL A 223 -7.73 -6.12 -16.40
CA VAL A 223 -9.10 -6.62 -16.23
C VAL A 223 -9.09 -8.15 -16.23
N ASN A 224 -9.76 -8.74 -15.25
CA ASN A 224 -10.14 -10.16 -15.32
C ASN A 224 -11.26 -10.34 -16.34
N GLY A 225 -10.89 -10.68 -17.58
CA GLY A 225 -11.81 -10.98 -18.69
C GLY A 225 -12.12 -12.47 -18.84
N CYS A 226 -11.78 -13.31 -17.86
CA CYS A 226 -11.84 -14.77 -18.00
C CYS A 226 -13.23 -15.28 -18.38
N ALA A 227 -14.29 -14.69 -17.82
CA ALA A 227 -15.67 -15.04 -18.13
C ALA A 227 -16.10 -14.67 -19.56
N LEU A 228 -15.34 -13.82 -20.27
CA LEU A 228 -15.69 -13.31 -21.60
C LEU A 228 -14.92 -14.00 -22.71
N ASN A 229 -13.59 -14.15 -22.58
CA ASN A 229 -12.76 -14.77 -23.62
C ASN A 229 -11.60 -15.61 -23.06
N ASN A 230 -11.64 -16.01 -21.78
CA ASN A 230 -10.58 -16.79 -21.14
C ASN A 230 -9.20 -16.09 -21.18
N ARG A 231 -9.21 -14.77 -20.92
CA ARG A 231 -8.01 -13.93 -20.88
C ARG A 231 -8.05 -12.92 -19.72
N TYR A 232 -6.87 -12.52 -19.25
CA TYR A 232 -6.68 -11.22 -18.59
C TYR A 232 -6.31 -10.18 -19.64
N TRP A 233 -6.85 -8.97 -19.49
CA TRP A 233 -6.70 -7.88 -20.44
C TRP A 233 -5.80 -6.79 -19.86
N VAL A 234 -4.99 -6.15 -20.70
CA VAL A 234 -4.19 -4.99 -20.32
C VAL A 234 -4.63 -3.77 -21.12
N PHE A 235 -4.90 -2.69 -20.41
CA PHE A 235 -5.17 -1.39 -21.00
C PHE A 235 -4.15 -0.38 -20.49
N TYR A 236 -3.71 0.52 -21.36
CA TYR A 236 -3.07 1.74 -20.89
C TYR A 236 -3.41 2.95 -21.76
N ALA A 237 -3.36 4.12 -21.16
CA ALA A 237 -3.41 5.40 -21.84
C ALA A 237 -2.35 6.33 -21.24
N ALA A 238 -1.64 7.06 -22.10
CA ALA A 238 -0.55 7.94 -21.69
C ALA A 238 -0.83 9.39 -22.09
N THR A 239 -0.46 10.31 -21.20
CA THR A 239 -0.53 11.78 -21.37
C THR A 239 0.85 12.37 -21.71
N THR A 240 1.75 11.53 -22.20
CA THR A 240 3.17 11.83 -22.41
C THR A 240 3.61 11.52 -23.84
N ASN A 241 4.75 12.06 -24.24
CA ASN A 241 5.39 11.80 -25.53
C ASN A 241 6.87 11.38 -25.39
N VAL A 242 7.30 11.01 -24.18
CA VAL A 242 8.65 10.48 -23.94
C VAL A 242 8.77 9.01 -24.36
N ASP A 243 9.99 8.52 -24.54
CA ASP A 243 10.27 7.09 -24.77
C ASP A 243 10.00 6.31 -23.50
N PHE A 244 9.11 5.32 -23.53
CA PHE A 244 8.90 4.43 -22.38
C PHE A 244 8.50 3.01 -22.77
N TYR A 245 8.86 2.08 -21.88
CA TYR A 245 8.43 0.69 -21.87
C TYR A 245 7.57 0.46 -20.62
N LEU A 246 6.34 -0.01 -20.83
CA LEU A 246 5.47 -0.53 -19.79
C LEU A 246 5.62 -2.04 -19.75
N TYR A 247 5.98 -2.60 -18.61
CA TYR A 247 6.08 -4.04 -18.39
C TYR A 247 4.93 -4.54 -17.54
N VAL A 248 4.41 -5.72 -17.86
CA VAL A 248 3.37 -6.41 -17.09
C VAL A 248 3.76 -7.87 -16.93
N ASP A 249 3.88 -8.30 -15.67
CA ASP A 249 4.25 -9.65 -15.26
C ASP A 249 3.07 -10.33 -14.56
N ASP A 250 2.63 -11.50 -15.06
CA ASP A 250 1.66 -12.36 -14.37
C ASP A 250 2.43 -13.37 -13.52
N THR A 251 2.46 -13.14 -12.21
CA THR A 251 3.22 -13.97 -11.27
C THR A 251 2.69 -15.40 -11.12
N PHE A 252 1.52 -15.70 -11.71
CA PHE A 252 0.85 -16.98 -11.55
C PHE A 252 1.57 -18.15 -12.25
N ASP A 253 2.11 -17.94 -13.45
CA ASP A 253 2.65 -19.02 -14.28
C ASP A 253 4.18 -18.97 -14.47
N GLY A 254 4.84 -17.88 -14.02
CA GLY A 254 6.27 -17.67 -14.16
C GLY A 254 6.72 -17.37 -15.59
N SER A 255 5.80 -17.05 -16.50
CA SER A 255 6.11 -16.57 -17.85
C SER A 255 6.87 -15.24 -17.79
N PRO A 256 7.73 -14.92 -18.78
CA PRO A 256 8.36 -13.62 -18.85
C PRO A 256 7.32 -12.49 -18.97
N ALA A 257 7.60 -11.37 -18.31
CA ALA A 257 6.79 -10.16 -18.45
C ALA A 257 6.66 -9.73 -19.92
N ILE A 258 5.44 -9.36 -20.32
CA ILE A 258 5.20 -8.71 -21.61
C ILE A 258 5.51 -7.22 -21.50
N TYR A 259 5.75 -6.56 -22.64
CA TYR A 259 5.98 -5.12 -22.65
C TYR A 259 5.28 -4.40 -23.80
N TYR A 260 4.94 -3.14 -23.55
CA TYR A 260 4.42 -2.20 -24.54
C TYR A 260 5.35 -0.99 -24.62
N HIS A 261 5.56 -0.47 -25.83
CA HIS A 261 6.53 0.60 -26.09
C HIS A 261 5.84 1.83 -26.67
N ASN A 262 6.14 2.99 -26.10
CA ASN A 262 5.84 4.29 -26.69
C ASN A 262 7.14 4.94 -27.18
N PRO A 263 7.34 5.11 -28.50
CA PRO A 263 8.53 5.77 -29.03
C PRO A 263 8.60 7.26 -28.67
N LEU A 264 9.82 7.79 -28.53
CA LEU A 264 10.09 9.21 -28.30
C LEU A 264 9.42 10.10 -29.37
N GLY A 265 8.76 11.18 -28.93
CA GLY A 265 8.21 12.20 -29.82
C GLY A 265 6.89 11.83 -30.48
N THR A 266 6.27 10.71 -30.10
CA THR A 266 4.92 10.36 -30.55
C THR A 266 3.92 11.40 -30.04
N GLN A 267 3.35 12.22 -30.94
CA GLN A 267 2.48 13.35 -30.58
C GLN A 267 1.27 12.93 -29.73
N PHE A 268 0.75 11.73 -29.98
CA PHE A 268 -0.26 11.07 -29.15
C PHE A 268 0.25 9.67 -28.83
N ALA A 269 0.59 9.41 -27.57
CA ALA A 269 0.89 8.05 -27.16
C ALA A 269 -0.29 7.14 -27.52
N THR A 270 -0.02 6.07 -28.28
CA THR A 270 -1.09 5.15 -28.68
C THR A 270 -1.59 4.43 -27.45
N SER A 271 -2.88 4.57 -27.13
CA SER A 271 -3.51 3.80 -26.07
C SER A 271 -3.60 2.34 -26.48
N ILE A 272 -3.32 1.43 -25.54
CA ILE A 272 -3.44 0.00 -25.76
C ILE A 272 -4.71 -0.53 -25.10
N ALA A 273 -5.37 -1.46 -25.80
CA ALA A 273 -6.51 -2.23 -25.35
C ALA A 273 -6.28 -3.69 -25.75
N ASP A 274 -5.38 -4.36 -25.04
CA ASP A 274 -5.00 -5.74 -25.30
C ASP A 274 -5.93 -6.68 -24.52
N SER A 275 -6.99 -7.13 -25.19
CA SER A 275 -7.95 -8.09 -24.64
C SER A 275 -7.47 -9.55 -24.71
N ASP A 276 -6.24 -9.81 -25.17
CA ASP A 276 -5.69 -11.15 -25.33
C ASP A 276 -4.36 -11.35 -24.56
N ALA A 277 -4.00 -10.41 -23.68
CA ALA A 277 -2.69 -10.30 -23.04
C ALA A 277 -2.20 -11.57 -22.33
N PHE A 278 -3.03 -12.19 -21.46
CA PHE A 278 -2.61 -13.39 -20.71
C PHE A 278 -3.64 -14.52 -20.76
N ALA A 279 -3.16 -15.74 -21.00
CA ALA A 279 -3.93 -16.97 -21.15
C ALA A 279 -3.99 -17.83 -19.87
N THR A 280 -4.04 -17.19 -18.70
CA THR A 280 -3.74 -17.79 -17.39
C THR A 280 -4.95 -17.81 -16.45
N CYS A 281 -6.16 -17.82 -17.00
CA CYS A 281 -7.40 -17.95 -16.24
C CYS A 281 -7.45 -19.27 -15.44
N ILE A 282 -8.11 -19.23 -14.28
CA ILE A 282 -8.30 -20.37 -13.37
C ILE A 282 -9.77 -20.79 -13.41
#